data_AF-J5JRY0-F1
#
_entry.id   AF-J5JRY0-F1
#
_cell.length_a   1.000
_cell.length_b   1.000
_cell.length_c   1.000
_cell.angle_alpha   90.00
_cell.angle_beta   90.00
_cell.angle_gamma   90.00
#
_symmetry.space_group_name_H-M   'P 1'
#
loop_
_entity.id
_entity.type
_entity.pdbx_description
1 polymer ?
#
loop_
_entity_poly.entity_id
_entity_poly.type
_entity_poly.pdbx_seq_one_letter_code
_entity_poly.pdbx_strand_id
1 'polypeptide(L)'
;MPHRLPDPASLVAGVSSCPAFSLKMGSSPVMSDVSQALEIARESPAGASDPTVSKILDQAIASIWNKIQAQPDDYVMTRDEFSVFNYFQHRFNGDKTAVAARARYWNSTKA
;
A
#
# COMPACT_ATOMS: atom_id res chain seq x y z
N MET A 1 14.87 31.43 51.28
CA MET A 1 15.42 32.26 50.18
C MET A 1 16.89 31.89 50.01
N PRO A 2 17.39 31.48 48.82
CA PRO A 2 16.75 31.55 47.51
C PRO A 2 16.29 30.19 46.97
N HIS A 3 15.13 30.23 46.34
CA HIS A 3 14.52 29.18 45.54
C HIS A 3 15.26 29.10 44.21
N ARG A 4 15.72 27.91 43.83
CA ARG A 4 16.19 27.63 42.48
C ARG A 4 14.97 27.40 41.60
N LEU A 5 14.69 28.33 40.71
CA LEU A 5 13.76 28.16 39.59
C LEU A 5 14.24 26.97 38.72
N PRO A 6 13.38 26.03 38.33
CA PRO A 6 13.66 25.17 37.19
C PRO A 6 13.37 25.93 35.89
N ASP A 7 14.40 26.09 35.06
CA ASP A 7 14.32 26.63 33.71
C ASP A 7 13.36 25.81 32.82
N PRO A 8 12.50 26.44 32.01
CA PRO A 8 11.61 25.76 31.07
C PRO A 8 12.34 25.42 29.76
N ALA A 9 13.39 24.59 29.80
CA ALA A 9 14.16 24.25 28.60
C ALA A 9 14.44 22.74 28.38
N SER A 10 13.83 21.83 29.12
CA SER A 10 14.11 20.38 28.99
C SER A 10 13.03 19.54 28.30
N LEU A 11 12.11 20.15 27.53
CA LEU A 11 11.05 19.42 26.82
C LEU A 11 11.38 19.02 25.36
N VAL A 12 12.64 18.83 24.99
CA VAL A 12 12.97 18.29 23.66
C VAL A 12 13.90 17.07 23.74
N ALA A 13 13.43 16.03 24.41
CA ALA A 13 13.97 14.68 24.22
C ALA A 13 12.82 13.69 24.22
N GLY A 14 12.43 13.24 23.03
CA GLY A 14 11.36 12.25 22.91
C GLY A 14 10.76 12.03 21.53
N VAL A 15 11.41 12.42 20.42
CA VAL A 15 11.11 11.79 19.13
C VAL A 15 11.78 10.41 19.14
N SER A 16 11.00 9.51 19.71
CA SER A 16 11.17 8.07 19.71
C SER A 16 11.24 7.55 18.28
N SER A 17 12.28 6.76 18.04
CA SER A 17 12.32 5.65 17.10
C SER A 17 12.24 5.98 15.61
N CYS A 18 13.39 5.82 14.95
CA CYS A 18 13.51 5.53 13.52
C CYS A 18 12.61 4.34 13.12
N PRO A 19 12.33 4.14 11.81
CA PRO A 19 13.39 3.58 10.98
C PRO A 19 13.70 4.39 9.73
N ALA A 20 14.99 4.30 9.39
CA ALA A 20 15.56 4.40 8.07
C ALA A 20 14.56 4.51 6.91
N PHE A 21 14.70 5.61 6.14
CA PHE A 21 14.55 5.61 4.69
C PHE A 21 15.34 4.42 4.11
N SER A 22 14.75 3.23 4.13
CA SER A 22 15.19 2.15 3.26
C SER A 22 14.57 2.45 1.92
N LEU A 23 15.26 3.31 1.16
CA LEU A 23 15.20 3.28 -0.30
C LEU A 23 15.67 1.89 -0.72
N LYS A 24 14.76 0.91 -0.65
CA LYS A 24 14.92 -0.42 -1.22
C LYS A 24 14.78 -0.24 -2.73
N MET A 25 15.85 0.29 -3.33
CA MET A 25 16.08 0.20 -4.76
C MET A 25 16.15 -1.29 -5.11
N GLY A 26 15.12 -1.81 -5.76
CA GLY A 26 15.12 -3.16 -6.30
C GLY A 26 13.85 -3.93 -6.05
N SER A 27 12.85 -3.71 -6.90
CA SER A 27 12.03 -4.75 -7.53
C SER A 27 11.04 -4.06 -8.44
N SER A 28 11.33 -4.01 -9.74
CA SER A 28 10.44 -3.57 -10.84
C SER A 28 9.88 -2.13 -10.68
N PRO A 29 10.17 -1.19 -11.60
CA PRO A 29 9.82 0.23 -11.44
C PRO A 29 8.32 0.49 -11.18
N VAL A 30 7.44 -0.45 -11.55
CA VAL A 30 6.00 -0.34 -11.31
C VAL A 30 5.61 -0.72 -9.87
N MET A 31 6.23 -1.72 -9.23
CA MET A 31 5.75 -2.20 -7.92
C MET A 31 6.23 -1.31 -6.76
N SER A 32 7.43 -0.73 -6.89
CA SER A 32 7.95 0.23 -5.90
C SER A 32 7.09 1.49 -5.84
N ASP A 33 6.72 2.02 -7.00
CA ASP A 33 5.90 3.24 -7.13
C ASP A 33 4.50 3.04 -6.53
N VAL A 34 3.93 1.85 -6.76
CA VAL A 34 2.61 1.45 -6.23
C VAL A 34 2.60 1.31 -4.71
N SER A 35 3.67 0.75 -4.15
CA SER A 35 3.80 0.62 -2.69
C SER A 35 3.87 2.00 -2.03
N GLN A 36 4.62 2.93 -2.62
CA GLN A 36 4.68 4.33 -2.16
C GLN A 36 3.36 5.07 -2.35
N ALA A 37 2.70 4.90 -3.49
CA ALA A 37 1.38 5.48 -3.74
C ALA A 37 0.32 4.99 -2.73
N LEU A 38 0.35 3.69 -2.39
CA LEU A 38 -0.50 3.11 -1.35
C LEU A 38 -0.18 3.65 0.04
N GLU A 39 1.10 3.84 0.36
CA GLU A 39 1.55 4.44 1.62
C GLU A 39 1.01 5.87 1.75
N ILE A 40 1.21 6.71 0.73
CA ILE A 40 0.69 8.09 0.70
C ILE A 40 -0.85 8.12 0.78
N ALA A 41 -1.53 7.23 0.05
CA ALA A 41 -2.99 7.14 0.08
C ALA A 41 -3.53 6.69 1.45
N ARG A 42 -2.76 5.88 2.19
CA ARG A 42 -3.12 5.41 3.55
C ARG A 42 -2.77 6.41 4.64
N GLU A 43 -1.61 7.07 4.53
CA GLU A 43 -1.14 8.06 5.50
C GLU A 43 -1.92 9.37 5.40
N SER A 44 -2.51 9.67 4.25
CA SER A 44 -3.32 10.87 4.08
C SER A 44 -4.48 10.68 3.09
N PRO A 45 -5.74 10.91 3.53
CA PRO A 45 -6.89 10.98 2.63
C PRO A 45 -6.73 12.04 1.53
N ALA A 46 -5.97 13.12 1.82
CA ALA A 46 -5.61 14.14 0.84
C ALA A 46 -4.62 13.62 -0.22
N GLY A 47 -3.66 12.78 0.20
CA GLY A 47 -2.72 12.12 -0.71
C GLY A 47 -3.38 11.07 -1.60
N ALA A 48 -4.43 10.40 -1.12
CA ALA A 48 -5.27 9.52 -1.94
C ALA A 48 -6.05 10.25 -3.04
N SER A 49 -6.28 11.55 -2.87
CA SER A 49 -6.93 12.41 -3.88
C SER A 49 -5.93 13.00 -4.89
N ASP A 50 -4.63 12.73 -4.72
CA ASP A 50 -3.63 13.21 -5.65
C ASP A 50 -3.76 12.50 -7.01
N PRO A 51 -3.82 13.24 -8.13
CA PRO A 51 -3.99 12.65 -9.46
C PRO A 51 -2.80 11.77 -9.88
N THR A 52 -1.61 11.99 -9.32
CA THR A 52 -0.43 11.14 -9.58
C THR A 52 -0.61 9.80 -8.89
N VAL A 53 -0.93 9.81 -7.59
CA VAL A 53 -1.20 8.61 -6.79
C VAL A 53 -2.34 7.80 -7.40
N SER A 54 -3.43 8.47 -7.79
CA SER A 54 -4.55 7.79 -8.46
C SER A 54 -4.14 7.15 -9.79
N LYS A 55 -3.30 7.79 -10.61
CA LYS A 55 -2.81 7.20 -11.86
C LYS A 55 -1.93 5.98 -11.63
N ILE A 56 -1.04 6.04 -10.64
CA ILE A 56 -0.14 4.93 -10.30
C ILE A 56 -0.96 3.71 -9.84
N LEU A 57 -1.91 3.93 -8.93
CA LEU A 57 -2.80 2.89 -8.43
C LEU A 57 -3.68 2.30 -9.54
N ASP A 58 -4.17 3.14 -10.47
CA ASP A 58 -4.97 2.71 -11.63
C ASP A 58 -4.15 1.87 -12.64
N GLN A 59 -2.91 2.29 -12.94
CA GLN A 59 -2.00 1.52 -13.79
C GLN A 59 -1.64 0.17 -13.15
N ALA A 60 -1.43 0.14 -11.83
CA ALA A 60 -1.13 -1.07 -11.09
C ALA A 60 -2.28 -2.07 -11.15
N ILE A 61 -3.50 -1.61 -10.83
CA ILE A 61 -4.67 -2.46 -10.83
C ILE A 61 -5.00 -2.95 -12.25
N ALA A 62 -4.82 -2.11 -13.28
CA ALA A 62 -4.98 -2.51 -14.67
C ALA A 62 -3.97 -3.59 -15.08
N SER A 63 -2.71 -3.49 -14.63
CA SER A 63 -1.68 -4.50 -14.89
C SER A 63 -2.01 -5.83 -14.21
N ILE A 64 -2.39 -5.79 -12.92
CA ILE A 64 -2.82 -6.98 -12.16
C ILE A 64 -4.05 -7.61 -12.82
N TRP A 65 -5.02 -6.79 -13.22
CA TRP A 65 -6.23 -7.25 -13.90
C TRP A 65 -5.94 -7.93 -15.23
N ASN A 66 -5.03 -7.36 -16.03
CA ASN A 66 -4.62 -7.95 -17.30
C ASN A 66 -3.97 -9.33 -17.08
N LYS A 67 -3.13 -9.48 -16.04
CA LYS A 67 -2.53 -10.78 -15.67
C LYS A 67 -3.60 -11.81 -15.26
N ILE A 68 -4.59 -11.40 -14.48
CA ILE A 68 -5.73 -12.26 -14.10
C ILE A 68 -6.55 -12.65 -15.34
N GLN A 69 -6.81 -11.73 -16.26
CA GLN A 69 -7.56 -12.05 -17.48
C GLN A 69 -6.75 -12.94 -18.44
N ALA A 70 -5.44 -12.75 -18.52
CA ALA A 70 -4.56 -13.59 -19.33
C ALA A 70 -4.44 -15.01 -18.77
N GLN A 71 -4.47 -15.15 -17.44
CA GLN A 71 -4.32 -16.43 -16.73
C GLN A 71 -5.34 -16.54 -15.57
N PRO A 72 -6.63 -16.73 -15.87
CA PRO A 72 -7.68 -16.71 -14.85
C PRO A 72 -7.60 -17.87 -13.85
N ASP A 73 -7.00 -18.99 -14.26
CA ASP A 73 -6.90 -20.20 -13.44
C ASP A 73 -5.51 -20.45 -12.84
N ASP A 74 -4.46 -19.86 -13.41
CA ASP A 74 -3.07 -20.10 -13.03
C ASP A 74 -2.49 -18.96 -12.19
N TYR A 75 -2.99 -17.73 -12.38
CA TYR A 75 -2.44 -16.56 -11.73
C TYR A 75 -2.88 -16.45 -10.26
N VAL A 76 -1.91 -16.51 -9.35
CA VAL A 76 -2.09 -16.21 -7.92
C VAL A 76 -1.45 -14.86 -7.61
N MET A 77 -2.26 -13.91 -7.14
CA MET A 77 -1.80 -12.58 -6.71
C MET A 77 -0.81 -12.69 -5.55
N THR A 78 0.20 -11.82 -5.53
CA THR A 78 1.05 -11.68 -4.33
C THR A 78 0.37 -10.81 -3.27
N ARG A 79 0.92 -10.75 -2.05
CA ARG A 79 0.35 -9.95 -0.95
C ARG A 79 0.26 -8.46 -1.29
N ASP A 80 1.27 -7.93 -1.98
CA ASP A 80 1.31 -6.51 -2.37
C ASP A 80 0.27 -6.21 -3.46
N GLU A 81 0.14 -7.08 -4.45
CA GLU A 81 -0.90 -6.97 -5.49
C GLU A 81 -2.30 -7.11 -4.89
N PHE A 82 -2.50 -8.04 -3.96
CA PHE A 82 -3.75 -8.20 -3.24
C PHE A 82 -4.10 -6.94 -2.42
N SER A 83 -3.12 -6.24 -1.86
CA SER A 83 -3.34 -4.97 -1.14
C SER A 83 -3.93 -3.89 -2.05
N VAL A 84 -3.41 -3.75 -3.28
CA VAL A 84 -3.95 -2.83 -4.31
C VAL A 84 -5.33 -3.30 -4.75
N PHE A 85 -5.48 -4.60 -5.05
CA PHE A 85 -6.74 -5.20 -5.46
C PHE A 85 -7.85 -5.04 -4.41
N ASN A 86 -7.49 -5.14 -3.14
CA ASN A 86 -8.38 -4.95 -2.01
C ASN A 86 -8.78 -3.48 -1.83
N TYR A 87 -7.85 -2.54 -2.09
CA TYR A 87 -8.17 -1.11 -2.10
C TYR A 87 -9.26 -0.77 -3.12
N PHE A 88 -9.21 -1.39 -4.31
CA PHE A 88 -10.22 -1.20 -5.37
C PHE A 88 -11.47 -2.09 -5.23
N GLN A 89 -11.74 -2.69 -4.06
CA GLN A 89 -12.87 -3.61 -3.89
C GLN A 89 -14.24 -3.05 -4.30
N HIS A 90 -14.47 -1.76 -4.06
CA HIS A 90 -15.75 -1.12 -4.38
C HIS A 90 -16.00 -0.99 -5.88
N ARG A 91 -14.93 -0.97 -6.70
CA ARG A 91 -15.01 -0.87 -8.17
C ARG A 91 -15.26 -2.22 -8.81
N PHE A 92 -14.70 -3.29 -8.25
CA PHE A 92 -14.86 -4.66 -8.74
C PHE A 92 -16.02 -5.42 -8.06
N ASN A 93 -16.89 -4.72 -7.33
CA ASN A 93 -17.99 -5.36 -6.63
C ASN A 93 -19.03 -5.87 -7.66
N GLY A 94 -19.07 -7.18 -7.85
CA GLY A 94 -19.94 -7.85 -8.83
C GLY A 94 -19.20 -8.53 -9.99
N ASP A 95 -17.88 -8.33 -10.13
CA ASP A 95 -17.11 -9.03 -11.16
C ASP A 95 -16.76 -10.46 -10.69
N LYS A 96 -17.24 -11.46 -11.43
CA LYS A 96 -16.97 -12.87 -11.13
C LYS A 96 -15.48 -13.22 -11.18
N THR A 97 -14.74 -12.56 -12.06
CA THR A 97 -13.30 -12.77 -12.24
C THR A 97 -12.53 -12.25 -11.01
N ALA A 98 -12.97 -11.11 -10.46
CA ALA A 98 -12.41 -10.54 -9.24
C ALA A 98 -12.65 -11.45 -8.02
N VAL A 99 -13.86 -11.99 -7.91
CA VAL A 99 -14.22 -12.93 -6.83
C VAL A 99 -13.43 -14.23 -6.95
N ALA A 100 -13.29 -14.77 -8.17
CA ALA A 100 -12.49 -15.97 -8.42
C ALA A 100 -11.02 -15.77 -8.05
N ALA A 101 -10.41 -14.65 -8.46
CA ALA A 101 -9.03 -14.35 -8.15
C ALA A 101 -8.77 -14.19 -6.62
N ARG A 102 -9.72 -13.59 -5.89
CA ARG A 102 -9.67 -13.53 -4.41
C ARG A 102 -9.76 -14.92 -3.77
N ALA A 103 -10.68 -15.75 -4.25
CA ALA A 103 -10.84 -17.11 -3.77
C ALA A 103 -9.56 -17.94 -4.01
N ARG A 104 -8.89 -17.75 -5.16
CA ARG A 104 -7.60 -18.38 -5.48
C ARG A 104 -6.49 -17.95 -4.55
N TYR A 105 -6.34 -16.65 -4.30
CA TYR A 105 -5.38 -16.13 -3.33
C TYR A 105 -5.58 -16.79 -1.95
N TRP A 106 -6.83 -16.80 -1.46
CA TRP A 106 -7.14 -17.39 -0.16
C TRP A 106 -6.91 -18.91 -0.12
N ASN A 107 -7.21 -19.62 -1.21
CA ASN A 107 -6.93 -21.06 -1.33
C ASN A 107 -5.41 -21.33 -1.30
N SER A 108 -4.61 -20.52 -2.00
CA SER A 108 -3.16 -20.63 -1.98
C SER A 108 -2.54 -20.31 -0.62
N THR A 109 -3.13 -19.42 0.18
CA THR A 109 -2.64 -19.10 1.54
C THR A 109 -3.01 -20.14 2.60
N LYS A 110 -3.95 -21.04 2.29
CA LYS A 110 -4.43 -22.09 3.19
C LYS A 110 -3.77 -23.46 2.94
N ALA A 111 -3.06 -23.60 1.83
CA ALA A 111 -2.28 -24.79 1.47
C ALA A 111 -0.90 -24.75 2.13
#